data_AF-A0A7W1P518-F1
#
_entry.id   AF-A0A7W1P518-F1
#
_cell.length_a   1.000
_cell.length_b   1.000
_cell.length_c   1.000
_cell.angle_alpha   90.00
_cell.angle_beta   90.00
_cell.angle_gamma   90.00
#
_symmetry.space_group_name_H-M   'P 1'
#
loop_
_entity.id
_entity.type
_entity.pdbx_description
1 polymer ?
#
loop_
_entity_poly.entity_id
_entity_poly.type
_entity_poly.pdbx_seq_one_letter_code
_entity_poly.pdbx_strand_id
1 'polypeptide(L)' 'IPAQRWPDFDEQLLIEDDVEIVVQVNGKVRDKIVVALTATDSEVEAAALASPKVQEHIAGKTIRKVVVVPKKLVNIVAI' A
#
# COMPACT_ATOMS: atom_id res chain seq x y z
N ILE A 1 -39.96 27.12 -12.91
CA ILE A 1 -39.01 26.03 -12.52
C ILE A 1 -37.67 26.37 -13.15
N PRO A 2 -36.63 26.82 -12.43
CA PRO A 2 -35.30 26.74 -13.01
C PRO A 2 -34.83 25.29 -12.85
N ALA A 3 -34.62 24.60 -13.97
CA ALA A 3 -33.97 23.30 -13.98
C ALA A 3 -32.53 23.50 -13.50
N GLN A 4 -32.30 23.17 -12.24
CA GLN A 4 -30.96 23.06 -11.66
C GLN A 4 -30.19 22.04 -12.51
N ARG A 5 -29.15 22.49 -13.22
CA ARG A 5 -28.29 21.59 -13.98
C ARG A 5 -27.66 20.61 -13.00
N TRP A 6 -27.69 19.34 -13.35
CA TRP A 6 -26.98 18.28 -12.64
C TRP A 6 -25.49 18.65 -12.57
N PRO A 7 -24.81 18.47 -11.42
CA PRO A 7 -23.39 18.80 -11.32
C PRO A 7 -22.58 18.02 -12.36
N ASP A 8 -21.68 18.73 -13.04
CA ASP A 8 -20.74 18.16 -13.99
C ASP A 8 -19.84 17.15 -13.25
N PHE A 9 -19.64 15.98 -13.87
CA PHE A 9 -18.86 14.89 -13.29
C PHE A 9 -17.38 15.28 -13.34
N ASP A 10 -16.82 15.68 -12.20
CA ASP A 10 -15.39 15.95 -12.06
C ASP A 10 -14.61 14.63 -12.04
N GLU A 11 -14.01 14.27 -13.17
CA GLU A 11 -13.12 13.10 -13.32
C GLU A 11 -11.90 13.15 -12.37
N GLN A 12 -11.62 14.32 -11.79
CA GLN A 12 -10.59 14.56 -10.78
C GLN A 12 -10.90 13.90 -9.42
N LEU A 13 -12.18 13.64 -9.11
CA LEU A 13 -12.58 12.90 -7.90
C LEU A 13 -12.55 11.38 -8.10
N LEU A 14 -12.34 10.90 -9.34
CA LEU A 14 -12.29 9.48 -9.69
C LEU A 14 -10.85 8.94 -9.79
N ILE A 15 -9.86 9.79 -9.52
CA ILE A 15 -8.50 9.31 -9.32
C ILE A 15 -8.47 8.75 -7.90
N GLU A 16 -8.82 7.47 -7.76
CA GLU A 16 -8.35 6.68 -6.62
C GLU A 16 -6.83 6.60 -6.75
N ASP A 17 -6.15 7.67 -6.33
CA ASP A 17 -4.70 7.82 -6.29
C ASP A 17 -4.08 6.83 -5.31
N ASP A 18 -4.87 6.01 -4.63
CA ASP A 18 -4.51 5.09 -3.58
C ASP A 18 -4.83 3.65 -3.98
N VAL A 19 -3.83 2.78 -3.92
CA VAL A 19 -3.96 1.33 -4.14
C VAL A 19 -3.75 0.58 -2.83
N GLU A 20 -4.65 -0.37 -2.54
CA GLU A 20 -4.46 -1.31 -1.44
C GLU A 20 -3.40 -2.34 -1.85
N ILE A 21 -2.28 -2.34 -1.13
CA ILE A 21 -1.19 -3.29 -1.30
C ILE A 21 -1.13 -4.22 -0.10
N VAL A 22 -1.08 -5.52 -0.38
CA VAL A 22 -0.98 -6.54 0.67
C VAL A 22 0.46 -6.68 1.12
N VAL A 23 0.71 -6.59 2.43
CA VAL A 23 2.02 -6.82 3.02
C VAL A 23 2.12 -8.23 3.58
N GLN A 24 3.11 -8.97 3.10
CA GLN A 24 3.45 -10.32 3.50
C GLN A 24 4.77 -10.33 4.26
N VAL A 25 4.86 -11.17 5.29
CA VAL A 25 6.11 -11.47 5.98
C VAL A 25 6.35 -12.98 5.91
N ASN A 26 7.48 -13.38 5.33
CA ASN A 26 7.81 -14.78 5.05
C ASN A 26 6.69 -15.53 4.31
N GLY A 27 6.08 -14.90 3.32
CA GLY A 27 5.01 -15.50 2.50
C GLY A 27 3.63 -15.58 3.18
N LYS A 28 3.47 -15.05 4.41
CA LYS A 28 2.17 -14.96 5.09
C LYS A 28 1.67 -13.51 5.08
N VAL A 29 0.42 -13.28 4.69
CA VAL A 29 -0.22 -11.96 4.75
C VAL A 29 -0.30 -11.50 6.21
N ARG A 30 0.27 -10.32 6.51
CA ARG A 30 0.30 -9.74 7.85
C ARG A 30 -0.47 -8.45 7.94
N ASP A 31 -0.43 -7.66 6.88
CA ASP A 31 -1.07 -6.36 6.88
C ASP A 31 -1.49 -5.95 5.47
N LYS A 32 -2.23 -4.86 5.39
CA LYS A 32 -2.65 -4.23 4.14
C LYS A 32 -2.42 -2.73 4.31
N ILE A 33 -1.63 -2.16 3.43
CA ILE A 33 -1.35 -0.73 3.41
C ILE A 33 -2.00 -0.12 2.20
N VAL A 34 -2.50 1.10 2.36
CA VAL A 34 -2.97 1.91 1.25
C VAL A 34 -1.84 2.86 0.92
N VAL A 35 -1.38 2.85 -0.33
CA VAL A 35 -0.28 3.68 -0.82
C VAL A 35 -0.65 4.32 -2.13
N ALA A 36 -0.02 5.44 -2.45
CA ALA A 36 -0.29 6.12 -3.69
C ALA A 36 0.01 5.21 -4.91
N LEU A 37 -0.80 5.30 -5.97
CA LEU A 37 -0.63 4.58 -7.24
C LEU A 37 0.69 4.98 -7.94
N THR A 38 1.16 6.19 -7.63
CA THR A 38 2.42 6.78 -8.09
C THR A 38 3.59 6.55 -7.13
N ALA A 39 3.35 5.90 -5.98
CA ALA A 39 4.38 5.63 -4.99
C ALA A 39 5.49 4.76 -5.59
N THR A 40 6.72 5.18 -5.32
CA THR A 40 7.93 4.45 -5.72
C THR A 40 8.11 3.20 -4.87
N ASP A 41 8.89 2.23 -5.37
CA ASP A 41 9.16 0.99 -4.63
C ASP A 41 9.73 1.27 -3.23
N SER A 42 10.56 2.30 -3.09
CA SER A 42 11.13 2.73 -1.80
C SER A 42 10.09 3.31 -0.84
N GLU A 43 9.12 4.08 -1.35
CA GLU A 43 8.02 4.60 -0.52
C GLU A 43 7.10 3.48 -0.05
N VAL A 44 6.80 2.54 -0.94
CA VAL A 44 5.99 1.36 -0.62
C VAL A 44 6.71 0.46 0.39
N GLU A 45 8.03 0.27 0.25
CA GLU A 45 8.85 -0.43 1.24
C GLU A 45 8.82 0.28 2.60
N ALA A 46 9.04 1.60 2.62
CA ALA A 46 9.03 2.38 3.85
C ALA A 46 7.66 2.32 4.55
N ALA A 47 6.57 2.45 3.80
CA ALA A 47 5.20 2.32 4.31
C ALA A 47 4.94 0.91 4.88
N ALA A 48 5.40 -0.14 4.20
CA ALA A 48 5.27 -1.52 4.68
C ALA A 48 6.08 -1.75 5.96
N LEU A 49 7.31 -1.21 6.06
CA LEU A 49 8.16 -1.31 7.25
C LEU A 49 7.70 -0.41 8.42
N ALA A 50 6.95 0.65 8.13
CA ALA A 50 6.32 1.51 9.13
C ALA A 50 5.05 0.90 9.73
N SER A 51 4.47 -0.13 9.10
CA SER A 51 3.27 -0.77 9.63
C SER A 51 3.56 -1.45 10.98
N PRO A 52 2.79 -1.16 12.04
CA PRO A 52 3.03 -1.71 13.37
C PRO A 52 2.91 -3.24 13.38
N LYS A 53 1.96 -3.82 12.64
CA LYS A 53 1.82 -5.28 12.55
C LYS A 53 3.04 -5.93 11.90
N VAL A 54 3.60 -5.28 10.89
CA VAL A 54 4.81 -5.76 10.22
C VAL A 54 5.98 -5.69 11.19
N GLN A 55 6.15 -4.57 11.89
CA GLN A 55 7.18 -4.38 12.92
C GLN A 55 7.13 -5.44 14.01
N GLU A 56 5.94 -5.79 14.52
CA GLU A 56 5.79 -6.90 15.47
C GLU A 56 6.25 -8.25 14.89
N HIS A 57 6.06 -8.48 13.60
CA HIS A 57 6.45 -9.74 12.94
C HIS A 57 7.92 -9.81 12.53
N ILE A 58 8.57 -8.67 12.33
CA ILE A 58 10.02 -8.55 12.07
C ILE A 58 10.82 -8.27 13.35
N ALA A 59 10.17 -7.99 14.48
CA ALA A 59 10.84 -7.75 15.76
C ALA A 59 11.72 -8.96 16.13
N GLY A 60 13.02 -8.69 16.35
CA GLY A 60 14.02 -9.71 16.65
C GLY A 60 14.47 -10.56 15.44
N LYS A 61 14.03 -10.24 14.22
CA LYS A 61 14.44 -10.90 12.98
C LYS A 61 15.25 -9.96 12.10
N THR A 62 16.15 -10.53 11.32
CA THR A 62 16.95 -9.78 10.35
C THR A 62 16.24 -9.76 9.00
N ILE A 63 15.93 -8.57 8.47
CA ILE A 63 15.36 -8.43 7.13
C ILE A 63 16.43 -8.84 6.11
N ARG A 64 16.19 -9.96 5.42
CA ARG A 64 17.10 -10.53 4.42
C ARG A 64 16.84 -9.93 3.04
N LYS A 65 15.57 -9.69 2.72
CA LYS A 65 15.12 -9.19 1.42
C LYS A 65 13.73 -8.60 1.52
N VAL A 66 13.50 -7.49 0.84
CA VAL A 66 12.16 -6.95 0.58
C VAL A 66 11.88 -7.10 -0.91
N VAL A 67 10.69 -7.58 -1.25
CA VAL A 67 10.23 -7.73 -2.63
C VAL A 67 8.98 -6.89 -2.78
N VAL A 68 9.10 -5.77 -3.49
CA VAL A 68 7.98 -4.90 -3.81
C VAL A 68 7.45 -5.31 -5.18
N VAL A 69 6.15 -5.59 -5.25
CA VAL A 69 5.42 -5.79 -6.50
C VAL A 69 4.47 -4.60 -6.64
N PRO A 70 4.79 -3.64 -7.53
CA PRO A 70 4.03 -2.42 -7.68
C PRO A 70 2.54 -2.73 -7.87
N LYS A 71 1.68 -2.01 -7.13
CA LYS A 71 0.22 -2.11 -7.23
C LYS A 71 -0.37 -3.50 -6.92
N LYS A 72 0.40 -4.40 -6.30
CA LYS A 72 -0.06 -5.76 -5.93
C LYS A 72 0.24 -6.13 -4.49
N LEU A 73 1.52 -6.27 -4.14
CA LEU A 73 1.93 -6.76 -2.82
C LEU A 73 3.37 -6.39 -2.47
N VAL A 74 3.69 -6.41 -1.19
CA VAL A 74 5.06 -6.35 -0.67
C VAL A 74 5.30 -7.63 0.11
N ASN A 75 6.41 -8.31 -0.15
CA ASN A 75 6.83 -9.46 0.65
C ASN A 75 8.18 -9.19 1.32
N ILE A 76 8.15 -9.21 2.65
CA ILE A 76 9.31 -9.00 3.51
C ILE A 76 9.80 -10.36 3.99
N VAL A 77 11.02 -10.70 3.63
CA VAL A 77 11.69 -11.92 4.07
C VAL A 77 12.55 -11.56 5.28
N ALA A 78 12.13 -12.01 6.46
CA ALA A 78 12.84 -11.78 7.72
C ALA A 78 13.20 -13.13 8.35
N ILE A 79 14.48 -13.32 8.68
CA ILE A 79 15.03 -14.56 9.25
C ILE A 79 15.39 -14.40 10.73
#